data_AF-A0A016SDB4-F1
#
_entry.id   AF-A0A016SDB4-F1
#
_cell.length_a   1.000
_cell.length_b   1.000
_cell.length_c   1.000
_cell.angle_alpha   90.00
_cell.angle_beta   90.00
_cell.angle_gamma   90.00
#
_symmetry.space_group_name_H-M   'P 1'
#
loop_
_entity.id
_entity.type
_entity.pdbx_description
1 polymer ?
#
loop_
_entity_poly.entity_id
_entity_poly.type
_entity_poly.pdbx_seq_one_letter_code
_entity_poly.pdbx_strand_id
1 'polypeptide(L)'
;MERWRQYFEQTFNEEFPHPPVPFVKSVQGLVLPVAPAEVSEAIRKMKPNKATGPDYIPADVWELMGESSAVWLSKFFNRMLAESQTLEVWQMSATVPVWKGKGDSAVCSSYRPIRLLCYTIKIFKRILDSRLRAIVSMTANQSGFVKDCGTIDAIHAARLLIERHTERNRFVHLAFLDLEKAFDRVLRELIWMSLRKHGVPEEYVRWIKMLYQKPSSVVRCSAGTSKPFPVEVGVHKGSVLSPLLFILCVDTITRDIQKPHAWCLLYANDVMLAAETREELQAEVQLWKDRLQQYGLRLNIEKTEYMECGARIEDGKICVDSNDLKTVDCK
;
A
#
# COMPACT_ATOMS: atom_id res chain seq x y z
N MET A 1 -9.88 -3.30 26.34
CA MET A 1 -8.50 -2.88 25.98
C MET A 1 -7.65 -4.04 25.50
N GLU A 2 -7.49 -5.11 26.30
CA GLU A 2 -6.61 -6.23 25.95
C GLU A 2 -6.99 -6.95 24.64
N ARG A 3 -8.29 -7.17 24.41
CA ARG A 3 -8.82 -7.70 23.14
C ARG A 3 -8.34 -6.93 21.90
N TRP A 4 -8.29 -5.59 21.98
CA TRP A 4 -7.81 -4.76 20.88
C TRP A 4 -6.29 -4.90 20.69
N ARG A 5 -5.54 -4.92 21.79
CA ARG A 5 -4.08 -5.09 21.77
C ARG A 5 -3.72 -6.41 21.08
N GLN A 6 -4.28 -7.52 21.56
CA GLN A 6 -4.06 -8.86 21.00
C GLN A 6 -4.45 -8.93 19.52
N TYR A 7 -5.60 -8.37 19.15
CA TYR A 7 -6.06 -8.36 17.76
C TYR A 7 -5.10 -7.63 16.81
N PHE A 8 -4.64 -6.43 17.17
CA PHE A 8 -3.73 -5.67 16.32
C PHE A 8 -2.29 -6.18 16.39
N GLU A 9 -1.86 -6.71 17.53
CA GLU A 9 -0.57 -7.41 17.66
C GLU A 9 -0.52 -8.61 16.72
N GLN A 10 -1.58 -9.43 16.68
CA GLN A 10 -1.67 -10.52 15.71
C GLN A 10 -1.69 -9.98 14.27
N THR A 11 -2.53 -8.97 13.99
CA THR A 11 -2.70 -8.45 12.63
C THR A 11 -1.42 -7.84 12.05
N PHE A 12 -0.59 -7.21 12.87
CA PHE A 12 0.63 -6.51 12.43
C PHE A 12 1.91 -7.36 12.49
N ASN A 13 1.81 -8.60 13.00
CA ASN A 13 2.96 -9.51 13.13
C ASN A 13 2.70 -10.88 12.49
N GLU A 14 1.51 -11.12 11.95
CA GLU A 14 1.23 -12.35 11.21
C GLU A 14 1.69 -12.20 9.75
N GLU A 15 2.60 -13.10 9.39
CA GLU A 15 3.19 -13.26 8.07
C GLU A 15 2.65 -14.53 7.41
N PHE A 16 2.34 -14.47 6.12
CA PHE A 16 1.94 -15.67 5.39
C PHE A 16 3.16 -16.46 4.92
N PRO A 17 3.13 -17.80 4.92
CA PRO A 17 4.24 -18.61 4.45
C PRO A 17 4.69 -18.21 3.04
N HIS A 18 5.99 -18.03 2.86
CA HIS A 18 6.61 -17.70 1.58
C HIS A 18 8.06 -18.21 1.55
N PRO A 19 8.62 -18.50 0.35
CA PRO A 19 10.05 -18.72 0.20
C PRO A 19 10.84 -17.43 0.50
N PRO A 20 12.14 -17.50 0.83
CA PRO A 20 12.96 -16.31 1.06
C PRO A 20 12.89 -15.30 -0.10
N VAL A 21 12.73 -14.01 0.22
CA VAL A 21 12.69 -12.95 -0.79
C VAL A 21 14.05 -12.89 -1.52
N PRO A 22 14.07 -12.92 -2.86
CA PRO A 22 15.32 -12.91 -3.63
C PRO A 22 16.21 -11.70 -3.34
N PHE A 23 17.51 -11.95 -3.27
CA PHE A 23 18.49 -10.87 -3.15
C PHE A 23 18.61 -10.07 -4.45
N VAL A 24 18.58 -8.75 -4.34
CA VAL A 24 18.83 -7.81 -5.44
C VAL A 24 19.99 -6.90 -5.06
N LYS A 25 20.94 -6.74 -5.99
CA LYS A 25 22.12 -5.88 -5.82
C LYS A 25 21.70 -4.45 -5.54
N SER A 26 22.50 -3.76 -4.73
CA SER A 26 22.31 -2.34 -4.46
C SER A 26 22.52 -1.51 -5.72
N VAL A 27 21.76 -0.43 -5.84
CA VAL A 27 21.90 0.56 -6.90
C VAL A 27 22.66 1.75 -6.33
N GLN A 28 23.75 2.16 -6.98
CA GLN A 28 24.49 3.36 -6.60
C GLN A 28 23.84 4.58 -7.27
N GLY A 29 23.81 5.70 -6.56
CA GLY A 29 23.30 6.95 -7.10
C GLY A 29 23.50 8.09 -6.13
N LEU A 30 23.53 9.31 -6.66
CA LEU A 30 23.69 10.52 -5.85
C LEU A 30 22.41 10.77 -5.06
N VAL A 31 22.57 10.95 -3.74
CA VAL A 31 21.49 11.38 -2.86
C VAL A 31 21.87 12.72 -2.25
N LEU A 32 21.05 13.74 -2.53
CA LEU A 32 21.29 15.09 -2.04
C LEU A 32 20.83 15.23 -0.58
N PRO A 33 21.45 16.12 0.22
CA PRO A 33 20.92 16.50 1.53
C PRO A 33 19.48 17.02 1.42
N VAL A 34 18.71 16.90 2.50
CA VAL A 34 17.36 17.46 2.60
C VAL A 34 17.45 18.99 2.64
N ALA A 35 16.82 19.66 1.67
CA ALA A 35 16.82 21.11 1.58
C ALA A 35 15.66 21.72 2.41
N PRO A 36 15.82 22.94 2.98
CA PRO A 36 14.72 23.64 3.65
C PRO A 36 13.47 23.81 2.78
N ALA A 37 13.65 24.08 1.48
CA ALA A 37 12.54 24.22 0.55
C ALA A 37 11.66 22.96 0.43
N GLU A 38 12.26 21.77 0.45
CA GLU A 38 11.53 20.50 0.45
C GLU A 38 10.74 20.30 1.74
N VAL A 39 11.30 20.74 2.87
CA VAL A 39 10.63 20.71 4.17
C VAL A 39 9.44 21.67 4.19
N SER A 40 9.62 22.91 3.74
CA SER A 40 8.56 23.92 3.64
C SER A 40 7.39 23.41 2.78
N GLU A 41 7.70 22.81 1.62
CA GLU A 41 6.69 22.18 0.75
C GLU A 41 5.98 21.00 1.42
N ALA A 42 6.72 20.19 2.18
CA ALA A 42 6.14 19.07 2.91
C ALA A 42 5.21 19.53 4.05
N ILE A 43 5.57 20.61 4.76
CA ILE A 43 4.76 21.22 5.82
C ILE A 43 3.46 21.79 5.24
N ARG A 44 3.54 22.53 4.14
CA ARG A 44 2.37 23.15 3.47
C ARG A 44 1.30 22.14 3.04
N LYS A 45 1.69 20.89 2.77
CA LYS A 45 0.76 19.81 2.40
C LYS A 45 0.14 19.08 3.61
N MET A 46 0.49 19.46 4.84
CA MET A 46 -0.15 18.91 6.03
C MET A 46 -1.55 19.49 6.20
N LYS A 47 -2.46 18.68 6.76
CA LYS A 47 -3.82 19.14 7.07
C LYS A 47 -3.84 19.66 8.51
N PRO A 48 -4.36 20.87 8.77
CA PRO A 48 -4.50 21.40 10.12
C PRO A 48 -5.55 20.61 10.92
N ASN A 49 -5.55 20.76 12.25
CA ASN A 49 -6.54 20.16 13.15
C ASN A 49 -6.63 18.63 13.05
N LYS A 50 -5.51 17.95 12.78
CA LYS A 50 -5.42 16.49 12.74
C LYS A 50 -4.77 15.93 14.00
N ALA A 51 -5.20 14.73 14.40
CA ALA A 51 -4.72 14.05 15.60
C ALA A 51 -3.18 13.94 15.64
N THR A 52 -2.63 14.16 16.83
CA THR A 52 -1.19 14.15 17.10
C THR A 52 -0.64 12.72 17.21
N GLY A 53 0.67 12.61 17.01
CA GLY A 53 1.41 11.39 17.29
C GLY A 53 1.70 11.22 18.79
N PRO A 54 2.55 10.25 19.16
CA PRO A 54 2.99 10.03 20.53
C PRO A 54 3.77 11.20 21.17
N ASP A 55 4.29 12.12 20.36
CA ASP A 55 4.98 13.34 20.80
C ASP A 55 4.03 14.48 21.23
N TYR A 56 2.73 14.35 20.96
CA TYR A 56 1.71 15.36 21.22
C TYR A 56 1.96 16.74 20.55
N ILE A 57 2.87 16.82 19.58
CA ILE A 57 3.13 18.03 18.81
C ILE A 57 2.18 18.06 17.61
N PRO A 58 1.32 19.08 17.44
CA PRO A 58 0.42 19.19 16.30
C PRO A 58 1.12 19.68 15.03
N ALA A 59 0.45 19.51 13.88
CA ALA A 59 0.94 19.99 12.58
C ALA A 59 1.13 21.51 12.60
N ASP A 60 0.20 22.20 13.25
CA ASP A 60 0.03 23.65 13.25
C ASP A 60 1.25 24.36 13.85
N VAL A 61 1.98 23.74 14.78
CA VAL A 61 3.23 24.29 15.34
C VAL A 61 4.28 24.48 14.25
N TRP A 62 4.42 23.51 13.34
CA TRP A 62 5.41 23.57 12.27
C TRP A 62 5.07 24.62 11.21
N GLU A 63 3.78 24.83 10.98
CA GLU A 63 3.26 25.86 10.07
C GLU A 63 3.42 27.26 10.65
N LEU A 64 3.04 27.47 11.92
CA LEU A 64 3.15 28.75 12.62
C LEU A 64 4.60 29.24 12.77
N MET A 65 5.55 28.32 12.88
CA MET A 65 6.98 28.66 12.94
C MET A 65 7.58 29.07 11.58
N GLY A 66 6.85 28.89 10.48
CA GLY A 66 7.24 29.33 9.14
C GLY A 66 8.60 28.80 8.67
N GLU A 67 9.37 29.63 7.95
CA GLU A 67 10.68 29.26 7.39
C GLU A 67 11.70 28.80 8.44
N SER A 68 11.60 29.30 9.68
CA SER A 68 12.47 28.86 10.78
C SER A 68 12.33 27.37 11.06
N SER A 69 11.11 26.81 10.93
CA SER A 69 10.89 25.37 11.11
C SER A 69 11.52 24.56 9.98
N ALA A 70 11.43 25.04 8.74
CA ALA A 70 12.02 24.38 7.57
C ALA A 70 13.56 24.31 7.66
N VAL A 71 14.21 25.41 8.07
CA VAL A 71 15.66 25.45 8.26
C VAL A 71 16.09 24.55 9.42
N TRP A 72 15.35 24.56 10.54
CA TRP A 72 15.68 23.72 11.68
C TRP A 72 15.48 22.23 11.37
N LEU A 73 14.34 21.86 10.79
CA LEU A 73 14.01 20.47 10.45
C LEU A 73 14.94 19.90 9.38
N SER A 74 15.33 20.69 8.37
CA SER A 74 16.31 20.22 7.37
C SER A 74 17.67 19.90 8.00
N LYS A 75 18.18 20.77 8.89
CA LYS A 75 19.40 20.48 9.66
C LYS A 75 19.23 19.23 10.53
N PHE A 76 18.10 19.12 11.21
CA PHE A 76 17.76 17.95 12.04
C PHE A 76 17.72 16.65 11.21
N PHE A 77 17.03 16.64 10.06
CA PHE A 77 16.98 15.48 9.18
C PHE A 77 18.36 15.12 8.63
N ASN A 78 19.14 16.09 8.15
CA ASN A 78 20.47 15.80 7.63
C ASN A 78 21.42 15.22 8.69
N ARG A 79 21.31 15.69 9.94
CA ARG A 79 22.05 15.12 11.08
C ARG A 79 21.60 13.68 11.37
N MET A 80 20.29 13.46 11.46
CA MET A 80 19.69 12.13 11.64
C MET A 80 20.18 11.13 10.59
N LEU A 81 20.30 11.58 9.33
CA LEU A 81 20.78 10.77 8.21
C LEU A 81 22.28 10.49 8.29
N ALA A 82 23.10 11.49 8.62
CA ALA A 82 24.53 11.33 8.80
C ALA A 82 24.87 10.36 9.94
N GLU A 83 24.11 10.41 11.04
CA GLU A 83 24.28 9.54 12.21
C GLU A 83 23.61 8.16 12.02
N SER A 84 22.77 7.99 10.98
CA SER A 84 21.94 6.79 10.76
C SER A 84 21.10 6.41 11.99
N GLN A 85 20.62 7.41 12.73
CA GLN A 85 19.85 7.25 13.95
C GLN A 85 18.59 8.13 13.93
N THR A 86 17.42 7.53 14.14
CA THR A 86 16.15 8.25 14.31
C THR A 86 15.89 8.59 15.78
N LEU A 87 14.98 9.53 16.04
CA LEU A 87 14.43 9.72 17.37
C LEU A 87 13.72 8.45 17.85
N GLU A 88 13.89 8.10 19.13
CA GLU A 88 13.19 6.97 19.74
C GLU A 88 11.66 7.09 19.59
N VAL A 89 11.14 8.32 19.71
CA VAL A 89 9.70 8.60 19.55
C VAL A 89 9.17 8.28 18.15
N TRP A 90 10.03 8.25 17.11
CA TRP A 90 9.63 7.86 15.75
C TRP A 90 9.34 6.36 15.63
N GLN A 91 9.90 5.55 16.54
CA GLN A 91 9.63 4.12 16.59
C GLN A 91 8.31 3.81 17.31
N MET A 92 7.72 4.79 17.99
CA MET A 92 6.43 4.65 18.65
C MET A 92 5.30 5.13 17.76
N SER A 93 4.16 4.45 17.84
CA SER A 93 2.92 4.87 17.18
C SER A 93 1.69 4.60 18.06
N ALA A 94 0.61 5.33 17.83
CA ALA A 94 -0.69 5.08 18.48
C ALA A 94 -1.69 4.57 17.43
N THR A 95 -2.14 3.33 17.59
CA THR A 95 -3.16 2.72 16.74
C THR A 95 -4.54 3.04 17.31
N VAL A 96 -5.38 3.71 16.52
CA VAL A 96 -6.76 4.03 16.85
C VAL A 96 -7.69 3.16 16.00
N PRO A 97 -8.55 2.31 16.61
CA PRO A 97 -9.55 1.55 15.88
C PRO A 97 -10.69 2.48 15.43
N VAL A 98 -10.96 2.52 14.12
CA VAL A 98 -12.06 3.29 13.54
C VAL A 98 -13.05 2.34 12.88
N TRP A 99 -14.32 2.37 13.29
CA TRP A 99 -15.33 1.47 12.75
C TRP A 99 -15.54 1.71 11.25
N LYS A 100 -15.70 0.63 10.47
CA LYS A 100 -15.86 0.68 9.00
C LYS A 100 -17.23 1.20 8.56
N GLY A 101 -18.18 1.39 9.47
CA GLY A 101 -19.57 1.71 9.13
C GLY A 101 -20.37 0.49 8.64
N LYS A 102 -19.79 -0.71 8.69
CA LYS A 102 -20.41 -1.96 8.26
C LYS A 102 -19.91 -3.14 9.09
N GLY A 103 -20.74 -4.18 9.21
CA GLY A 103 -20.49 -5.35 10.07
C GLY A 103 -20.77 -5.08 11.54
N ASP A 104 -20.60 -6.11 12.38
CA ASP A 104 -20.86 -6.02 13.81
C ASP A 104 -19.80 -5.14 14.52
N SER A 105 -20.27 -4.12 15.24
CA SER A 105 -19.42 -3.21 16.03
C SER A 105 -18.76 -3.87 17.25
N ALA A 106 -19.23 -5.05 17.67
CA ALA A 106 -18.63 -5.87 18.71
C ALA A 106 -17.46 -6.74 18.21
N VAL A 107 -17.22 -6.77 16.89
CA VAL A 107 -16.17 -7.57 16.25
C VAL A 107 -15.01 -6.67 15.80
N CYS A 108 -13.78 -7.02 16.20
CA CYS A 108 -12.59 -6.21 15.92
C CYS A 108 -12.27 -6.07 14.42
N SER A 109 -12.58 -7.08 13.60
CA SER A 109 -12.37 -7.05 12.15
C SER A 109 -13.24 -6.03 11.42
N SER A 110 -14.31 -5.53 12.06
CA SER A 110 -15.16 -4.44 11.55
C SER A 110 -14.51 -3.06 11.69
N TYR A 111 -13.27 -2.96 12.20
CA TYR A 111 -12.57 -1.71 12.40
C TYR A 111 -11.32 -1.62 11.52
N ARG A 112 -10.96 -0.39 11.14
CA ARG A 112 -9.70 -0.04 10.47
C ARG A 112 -8.71 0.44 11.51
N PRO A 113 -7.48 -0.11 11.55
CA PRO A 113 -6.43 0.49 12.35
C PRO A 113 -5.90 1.76 11.68
N ILE A 114 -6.02 2.90 12.35
CA ILE A 114 -5.36 4.15 11.95
C ILE A 114 -4.14 4.36 12.82
N ARG A 115 -2.93 4.35 12.23
CA ARG A 115 -1.69 4.59 12.98
C ARG A 115 -1.34 6.07 12.99
N LEU A 116 -1.32 6.65 14.18
CA LEU A 116 -0.88 8.01 14.43
C LEU A 116 0.63 8.01 14.64
N LEU A 117 1.32 8.72 13.75
CA LEU A 117 2.77 8.97 13.79
C LEU A 117 3.03 10.43 14.15
N CYS A 118 4.19 10.71 14.73
CA CYS A 118 4.72 12.06 14.94
C CYS A 118 4.69 12.87 13.63
N TYR A 119 4.50 14.19 13.69
CA TYR A 119 4.46 14.98 12.47
C TYR A 119 5.83 15.10 11.79
N THR A 120 6.91 15.12 12.57
CA THR A 120 8.28 15.18 12.04
C THR A 120 8.61 13.99 11.13
N ILE A 121 8.22 12.76 11.50
CA ILE A 121 8.37 11.59 10.62
C ILE A 121 7.43 11.66 9.40
N LYS A 122 6.21 12.22 9.53
CA LYS A 122 5.30 12.41 8.39
C LYS A 122 5.87 13.40 7.37
N ILE A 123 6.49 14.49 7.83
CA ILE A 123 7.18 15.47 6.99
C ILE A 123 8.33 14.78 6.26
N PHE A 124 9.20 14.08 6.98
CA PHE A 124 10.33 13.37 6.36
C PHE A 124 9.87 12.32 5.33
N LYS A 125 8.85 11.52 5.65
CA LYS A 125 8.26 10.55 4.72
C LYS A 125 7.66 11.20 3.46
N ARG A 126 7.17 12.43 3.56
CA ARG A 126 6.65 13.18 2.41
C ARG A 126 7.76 13.64 1.47
N ILE A 127 8.90 14.05 2.04
CA ILE A 127 10.11 14.38 1.26
C ILE A 127 10.61 13.13 0.53
N LEU A 128 10.69 11.99 1.23
CA LEU A 128 11.03 10.71 0.61
C LEU A 128 10.06 10.35 -0.53
N ASP A 129 8.75 10.42 -0.30
CA ASP A 129 7.74 10.11 -1.32
C ASP A 129 7.95 10.97 -2.58
N SER A 130 8.16 12.28 -2.41
CA SER A 130 8.41 13.19 -3.53
C SER A 130 9.69 12.83 -4.31
N ARG A 131 10.78 12.50 -3.60
CA ARG A 131 12.06 12.12 -4.21
C ARG A 131 11.97 10.77 -4.94
N LEU A 132 11.31 9.78 -4.32
CA LEU A 132 11.16 8.46 -4.93
C LEU A 132 10.28 8.53 -6.18
N ARG A 133 9.20 9.31 -6.18
CA ARG A 133 8.35 9.50 -7.37
C ARG A 133 9.08 10.14 -8.54
N ALA A 134 10.15 10.89 -8.30
CA ALA A 134 10.99 11.44 -9.36
C ALA A 134 11.96 10.39 -9.97
N ILE A 135 12.13 9.24 -9.32
CA ILE A 135 13.06 8.18 -9.73
C ILE A 135 12.30 6.99 -10.33
N VAL A 136 11.22 6.57 -9.67
CA VAL A 136 10.50 5.34 -10.03
C VAL A 136 9.46 5.60 -11.12
N SER A 137 9.35 4.66 -12.06
CA SER A 137 8.28 4.60 -13.04
C SER A 137 7.38 3.39 -12.78
N MET A 138 6.08 3.56 -12.97
CA MET A 138 5.08 2.51 -12.82
C MET A 138 4.58 2.00 -14.17
N THR A 139 4.11 0.76 -14.20
CA THR A 139 3.47 0.23 -15.41
C THR A 139 2.19 1.00 -15.71
N ALA A 140 1.81 1.04 -16.99
CA ALA A 140 0.59 1.71 -17.45
C ALA A 140 -0.69 1.09 -16.85
N ASN A 141 -0.60 -0.11 -16.26
CA ASN A 141 -1.74 -0.80 -15.68
C ASN A 141 -2.08 -0.28 -14.27
N GLN A 142 -1.16 0.39 -13.56
CA GLN A 142 -1.43 0.89 -12.21
C GLN A 142 -2.01 2.30 -12.25
N SER A 143 -3.28 2.43 -11.84
CA SER A 143 -3.97 3.71 -11.70
C SER A 143 -4.10 4.17 -10.23
N GLY A 144 -3.93 3.25 -9.27
CA GLY A 144 -4.02 3.57 -7.85
C GLY A 144 -2.77 4.27 -7.33
N PHE A 145 -2.95 5.41 -6.65
CA PHE A 145 -1.86 6.23 -6.08
C PHE A 145 -0.80 6.72 -7.08
N VAL A 146 -1.12 6.69 -8.36
CA VAL A 146 -0.34 7.28 -9.45
C VAL A 146 -0.85 8.70 -9.71
N LYS A 147 0.08 9.62 -9.97
CA LYS A 147 -0.27 11.02 -10.21
C LYS A 147 -1.06 11.11 -11.51
N ASP A 148 -2.08 11.95 -11.53
CA ASP A 148 -2.90 12.23 -12.72
C ASP A 148 -3.67 11.01 -13.26
N CYS A 149 -3.82 9.96 -12.44
CA CYS A 149 -4.70 8.81 -12.69
C CYS A 149 -5.71 8.66 -11.54
N GLY A 150 -6.98 8.51 -11.88
CA GLY A 150 -8.08 8.34 -10.94
C GLY A 150 -8.92 7.10 -11.21
N THR A 151 -9.91 6.89 -10.35
CA THR A 151 -10.88 5.79 -10.50
C THR A 151 -11.66 5.90 -11.80
N ILE A 152 -11.91 7.13 -12.29
CA ILE A 152 -12.60 7.38 -13.55
C ILE A 152 -11.81 6.80 -14.72
N ASP A 153 -10.48 6.97 -14.75
CA ASP A 153 -9.65 6.47 -15.84
C ASP A 153 -9.65 4.94 -15.89
N ALA A 154 -9.54 4.28 -14.72
CA ALA A 154 -9.59 2.83 -14.63
C ALA A 154 -10.97 2.27 -15.06
N ILE A 155 -12.06 2.89 -14.61
CA ILE A 155 -13.43 2.50 -15.03
C ILE A 155 -13.60 2.72 -16.52
N HIS A 156 -13.11 3.84 -17.06
CA HIS A 156 -13.20 4.16 -18.47
C HIS A 156 -12.44 3.14 -19.33
N ALA A 157 -11.22 2.76 -18.93
CA ALA A 157 -10.44 1.73 -19.61
C ALA A 157 -11.15 0.37 -19.63
N ALA A 158 -11.74 -0.04 -18.49
CA ALA A 158 -12.51 -1.27 -18.39
C ALA A 158 -13.77 -1.25 -19.29
N ARG A 159 -14.51 -0.13 -19.29
CA ARG A 159 -15.69 0.04 -20.15
C ARG A 159 -15.34 0.00 -21.64
N LEU A 160 -14.30 0.72 -22.05
CA LEU A 160 -13.84 0.70 -23.44
C LEU A 160 -13.43 -0.71 -23.89
N LEU A 161 -12.82 -1.51 -22.99
CA LEU A 161 -12.50 -2.89 -23.28
C LEU A 161 -13.77 -3.71 -23.54
N ILE A 162 -14.76 -3.60 -22.66
CA ILE A 162 -16.04 -4.32 -22.77
C ILE A 162 -16.79 -3.90 -24.04
N GLU A 163 -17.00 -2.60 -24.25
CA GLU A 163 -17.76 -2.04 -25.37
C GLU A 163 -17.21 -2.48 -26.72
N ARG A 164 -15.88 -2.39 -26.93
CA ARG A 164 -15.22 -2.79 -28.19
C ARG A 164 -15.40 -4.26 -28.54
N HIS A 165 -15.52 -5.14 -27.54
CA HIS A 165 -15.73 -6.56 -27.78
C HIS A 165 -17.21 -6.86 -28.01
N THR A 166 -18.09 -6.22 -27.25
CA THR A 166 -19.55 -6.31 -27.44
C THR A 166 -19.96 -5.85 -28.84
N GLU A 167 -19.42 -4.73 -29.35
CA GLU A 167 -19.65 -4.25 -30.73
C GLU A 167 -19.25 -5.27 -31.80
N ARG A 168 -18.31 -6.16 -31.48
CA ARG A 168 -17.82 -7.23 -32.37
C ARG A 168 -18.49 -8.58 -32.11
N ASN A 169 -19.52 -8.63 -31.27
CA ASN A 169 -20.17 -9.86 -30.79
C ASN A 169 -19.17 -10.86 -30.20
N ARG A 170 -18.17 -10.37 -29.47
CA ARG A 170 -17.19 -11.19 -28.74
C ARG A 170 -17.45 -11.13 -27.25
N PHE A 171 -17.10 -12.22 -26.56
CA PHE A 171 -17.12 -12.28 -25.11
C PHE A 171 -15.88 -11.64 -24.50
N VAL A 172 -16.06 -11.09 -23.30
CA VAL A 172 -14.97 -10.70 -22.41
C VAL A 172 -15.29 -11.25 -21.03
N HIS A 173 -14.33 -11.97 -20.48
CA HIS A 173 -14.37 -12.49 -19.12
C HIS A 173 -13.50 -11.60 -18.24
N LEU A 174 -14.00 -11.23 -17.07
CA LEU A 174 -13.34 -10.32 -16.13
C LEU A 174 -13.27 -10.97 -14.75
N ALA A 175 -12.13 -10.84 -14.08
CA ALA A 175 -11.96 -11.20 -12.68
C ALA A 175 -11.51 -9.98 -11.88
N PHE A 176 -12.19 -9.71 -10.77
CA PHE A 176 -11.87 -8.63 -9.84
C PHE A 176 -11.26 -9.24 -8.58
N LEU A 177 -9.93 -9.19 -8.47
CA LEU A 177 -9.19 -9.74 -7.33
C LEU A 177 -9.05 -8.70 -6.23
N ASP A 178 -9.33 -9.08 -4.98
CA ASP A 178 -9.03 -8.29 -3.77
C ASP A 178 -7.89 -8.95 -2.99
N LEU A 179 -6.83 -8.21 -2.66
CA LEU A 179 -5.74 -8.72 -1.83
C LEU A 179 -6.10 -8.66 -0.33
N GLU A 180 -5.94 -9.78 0.38
CA GLU A 180 -6.26 -9.89 1.80
C GLU A 180 -5.33 -9.04 2.67
N LYS A 181 -5.88 -8.00 3.30
CA LYS A 181 -5.17 -7.12 4.25
C LYS A 181 -3.82 -6.62 3.71
N ALA A 182 -3.74 -6.36 2.40
CA ALA A 182 -2.47 -6.22 1.67
C ALA A 182 -1.44 -5.30 2.35
N PHE A 183 -1.85 -4.12 2.81
CA PHE A 183 -0.98 -3.16 3.50
C PHE A 183 -0.39 -3.66 4.83
N ASP A 184 -1.10 -4.54 5.55
CA ASP A 184 -0.64 -5.12 6.81
C ASP A 184 0.29 -6.32 6.60
N ARG A 185 0.31 -6.90 5.39
CA ARG A 185 1.00 -8.16 5.07
C ARG A 185 2.28 -8.00 4.26
N VAL A 186 2.54 -6.82 3.69
CA VAL A 186 3.76 -6.62 2.89
C VAL A 186 5.01 -6.87 3.73
N LEU A 187 5.84 -7.78 3.24
CA LEU A 187 7.15 -8.09 3.80
C LEU A 187 8.10 -6.89 3.66
N ARG A 188 8.86 -6.58 4.70
CA ARG A 188 9.85 -5.48 4.63
C ARG A 188 10.94 -5.78 3.60
N GLU A 189 11.38 -7.03 3.53
CA GLU A 189 12.38 -7.45 2.53
C GLU A 189 11.89 -7.26 1.11
N LEU A 190 10.59 -7.47 0.86
CA LEU A 190 9.98 -7.18 -0.43
C LEU A 190 10.02 -5.68 -0.77
N ILE A 191 9.86 -4.79 0.22
CA ILE A 191 10.00 -3.33 0.02
C ILE A 191 11.42 -2.99 -0.44
N TRP A 192 12.45 -3.53 0.23
CA TRP A 192 13.85 -3.26 -0.13
C TRP A 192 14.19 -3.78 -1.52
N MET A 193 13.73 -5.01 -1.83
CA MET A 193 13.89 -5.62 -3.14
C MET A 193 13.25 -4.76 -4.23
N SER A 194 12.02 -4.29 -3.98
CA SER A 194 11.22 -3.52 -4.94
C SER A 194 11.83 -2.16 -5.23
N LEU A 195 12.32 -1.46 -4.20
CA LEU A 195 13.03 -0.18 -4.36
C LEU A 195 14.27 -0.35 -5.25
N ARG A 196 15.09 -1.38 -5.00
CA ARG A 196 16.29 -1.66 -5.81
C ARG A 196 15.94 -2.04 -7.25
N LYS A 197 14.90 -2.84 -7.47
CA LYS A 197 14.40 -3.21 -8.81
C LYS A 197 13.90 -1.99 -9.61
N HIS A 198 13.43 -0.96 -8.91
CA HIS A 198 13.01 0.30 -9.52
C HIS A 198 14.14 1.34 -9.63
N GLY A 199 15.40 0.94 -9.45
CA GLY A 199 16.54 1.83 -9.63
C GLY A 199 16.74 2.85 -8.50
N VAL A 200 16.09 2.67 -7.35
CA VAL A 200 16.24 3.58 -6.20
C VAL A 200 17.65 3.42 -5.61
N PRO A 201 18.43 4.51 -5.47
CA PRO A 201 19.74 4.48 -4.83
C PRO A 201 19.70 3.87 -3.42
N GLU A 202 20.72 3.08 -3.08
CA GLU A 202 20.78 2.33 -1.82
C GLU A 202 20.76 3.23 -0.59
N GLU A 203 21.20 4.47 -0.69
CA GLU A 203 21.09 5.43 0.39
C GLU A 203 19.63 5.75 0.75
N TYR A 204 18.73 5.94 -0.22
CA TYR A 204 17.31 6.05 0.07
C TYR A 204 16.74 4.76 0.68
N VAL A 205 17.19 3.59 0.21
CA VAL A 205 16.78 2.30 0.80
C VAL A 205 17.20 2.23 2.27
N ARG A 206 18.42 2.68 2.62
CA ARG A 206 18.89 2.78 4.01
C ARG A 206 18.05 3.76 4.83
N TRP A 207 17.72 4.93 4.28
CA TRP A 207 16.87 5.91 4.96
C TRP A 207 15.50 5.32 5.27
N ILE A 208 14.89 4.59 4.33
CA ILE A 208 13.58 3.95 4.55
C ILE A 208 13.73 2.80 5.56
N LYS A 209 14.76 1.95 5.47
CA LYS A 209 15.03 0.90 6.47
C LYS A 209 15.09 1.45 7.89
N MET A 210 15.73 2.59 8.06
CA MET A 210 15.83 3.28 9.35
C MET A 210 14.45 3.64 9.94
N LEU A 211 13.47 3.99 9.09
CA LEU A 211 12.09 4.28 9.52
C LEU A 211 11.28 3.04 9.94
N TYR A 212 11.83 1.85 9.77
CA TYR A 212 11.22 0.56 10.14
C TYR A 212 12.07 -0.19 11.18
N GLN A 213 12.98 0.48 11.89
CA GLN A 213 13.81 -0.17 12.92
C GLN A 213 13.06 -0.35 14.25
N LYS A 214 12.63 -1.58 14.55
CA LYS A 214 11.94 -1.95 15.81
C LYS A 214 10.72 -1.08 16.15
N PRO A 215 9.76 -0.87 15.22
CA PRO A 215 8.62 -0.05 15.54
C PRO A 215 7.70 -0.76 16.54
N SER A 216 7.14 0.02 17.46
CA SER A 216 6.20 -0.40 18.48
C SER A 216 4.92 0.44 18.38
N SER A 217 3.80 -0.15 18.78
CA SER A 217 2.52 0.53 18.80
C SER A 217 1.84 0.32 20.15
N VAL A 218 1.04 1.31 20.55
CA VAL A 218 -0.02 1.14 21.55
C VAL A 218 -1.38 1.19 20.87
N VAL A 219 -2.41 0.61 21.45
CA VAL A 219 -3.79 0.86 21.03
C VAL A 219 -4.36 1.98 21.90
N ARG A 220 -4.93 3.01 21.27
CA ARG A 220 -5.64 4.10 21.94
C ARG A 220 -7.10 4.08 21.53
N CYS A 221 -8.01 3.94 22.49
CA CYS A 221 -9.45 4.07 22.26
C CYS A 221 -10.13 4.76 23.46
N SER A 222 -11.46 4.87 23.43
CA SER A 222 -12.23 5.54 24.50
C SER A 222 -12.02 4.93 25.89
N ALA A 223 -11.67 3.65 25.97
CA ALA A 223 -11.40 2.96 27.24
C ALA A 223 -9.95 3.14 27.76
N GLY A 224 -9.09 3.88 27.06
CA GLY A 224 -7.72 4.18 27.48
C GLY A 224 -6.65 3.78 26.46
N THR A 225 -5.41 3.63 26.95
CA THR A 225 -4.24 3.24 26.14
C THR A 225 -3.72 1.87 26.60
N SER A 226 -3.43 0.96 25.67
CA SER A 226 -2.92 -0.38 25.97
C SER A 226 -1.43 -0.37 26.33
N LYS A 227 -0.93 -1.52 26.81
CA LYS A 227 0.52 -1.80 26.80
C LYS A 227 1.06 -1.78 25.35
N PRO A 228 2.32 -1.40 25.16
CA PRO A 228 2.97 -1.42 23.85
C PRO A 228 3.15 -2.86 23.34
N PHE A 229 3.22 -3.01 22.01
CA PHE A 229 3.48 -4.26 21.32
C PHE A 229 4.30 -4.00 20.04
N PRO A 230 5.16 -4.96 19.61
CA PRO A 230 5.97 -4.79 18.42
C PRO A 230 5.12 -4.77 17.14
N VAL A 231 5.65 -4.15 16.09
CA VAL A 231 5.10 -4.23 14.74
C VAL A 231 6.21 -4.69 13.80
N GLU A 232 6.02 -5.83 13.16
CA GLU A 232 7.07 -6.50 12.38
C GLU A 232 6.73 -6.55 10.89
N VAL A 233 5.45 -6.64 10.54
CA VAL A 233 4.99 -6.80 9.16
C VAL A 233 4.22 -5.56 8.68
N GLY A 234 4.19 -5.37 7.36
CA GLY A 234 3.37 -4.38 6.71
C GLY A 234 3.96 -2.97 6.71
N VAL A 235 3.23 -2.08 6.04
CA VAL A 235 3.56 -0.66 5.95
C VAL A 235 2.71 0.16 6.92
N HIS A 236 3.20 1.36 7.25
CA HIS A 236 2.49 2.26 8.16
C HIS A 236 1.16 2.74 7.55
N LYS A 237 0.01 2.18 7.95
CA LYS A 237 -1.30 2.69 7.51
C LYS A 237 -1.50 4.14 7.95
N GLY A 238 -1.83 5.02 6.99
CA GLY A 238 -1.97 6.47 7.22
C GLY A 238 -0.69 7.28 7.01
N SER A 239 0.42 6.64 6.60
CA SER A 239 1.63 7.32 6.15
C SER A 239 1.56 7.63 4.66
N VAL A 240 2.06 8.80 4.26
CA VAL A 240 2.09 9.28 2.87
C VAL A 240 2.98 8.44 1.95
N LEU A 241 4.04 7.82 2.50
CA LEU A 241 4.99 7.00 1.74
C LEU A 241 4.48 5.57 1.51
N SER A 242 3.61 5.08 2.41
CA SER A 242 3.19 3.67 2.40
C SER A 242 2.46 3.24 1.13
N PRO A 243 1.56 4.05 0.54
CA PRO A 243 0.94 3.73 -0.75
C PRO A 243 1.96 3.52 -1.88
N LEU A 244 2.97 4.38 -1.98
CA LEU A 244 4.02 4.25 -3.01
C LEU A 244 4.80 2.95 -2.82
N LEU A 245 5.25 2.66 -1.59
CA LEU A 245 5.97 1.41 -1.29
C LEU A 245 5.13 0.18 -1.64
N PHE A 246 3.83 0.22 -1.35
CA PHE A 246 2.91 -0.87 -1.66
C PHE A 246 2.80 -1.12 -3.17
N ILE A 247 2.49 -0.08 -3.97
CA ILE A 247 2.34 -0.25 -5.41
C ILE A 247 3.65 -0.67 -6.09
N LEU A 248 4.80 -0.22 -5.59
CA LEU A 248 6.12 -0.68 -6.07
C LEU A 248 6.34 -2.17 -5.81
N CYS A 249 5.86 -2.68 -4.67
CA CYS A 249 5.94 -4.11 -4.36
C CYS A 249 5.07 -4.94 -5.28
N VAL A 250 3.79 -4.56 -5.42
CA VAL A 250 2.84 -5.25 -6.30
C VAL A 250 3.35 -5.23 -7.73
N ASP A 251 3.84 -4.07 -8.19
CA ASP A 251 4.40 -3.97 -9.53
C ASP A 251 5.62 -4.87 -9.71
N THR A 252 6.59 -4.84 -8.78
CA THR A 252 7.81 -5.66 -8.87
C THR A 252 7.50 -7.15 -9.02
N ILE A 253 6.52 -7.67 -8.28
CA ILE A 253 6.22 -9.11 -8.27
C ILE A 253 5.25 -9.53 -9.38
N THR A 254 4.56 -8.59 -10.03
CA THR A 254 3.57 -8.90 -11.07
C THR A 254 3.94 -8.40 -12.46
N ARG A 255 4.97 -7.56 -12.59
CA ARG A 255 5.33 -6.87 -13.84
C ARG A 255 5.44 -7.81 -15.06
N ASP A 256 5.98 -9.01 -14.89
CA ASP A 256 6.15 -10.01 -15.96
C ASP A 256 4.88 -10.80 -16.31
N ILE A 257 3.88 -10.82 -15.42
CA ILE A 257 2.59 -11.50 -15.64
C ILE A 257 1.46 -10.53 -15.96
N GLN A 258 1.70 -9.22 -15.88
CA GLN A 258 0.75 -8.19 -16.25
C GLN A 258 0.53 -8.20 -17.77
N LYS A 259 -0.69 -8.50 -18.20
CA LYS A 259 -1.11 -8.32 -19.60
C LYS A 259 -1.06 -6.83 -20.01
N PRO A 260 -0.98 -6.53 -21.33
CA PRO A 260 -1.02 -5.15 -21.80
C PRO A 260 -2.28 -4.41 -21.37
N HIS A 261 -2.15 -3.11 -21.11
CA HIS A 261 -3.30 -2.23 -20.84
C HIS A 261 -4.33 -2.33 -21.99
N ALA A 262 -5.63 -2.52 -21.77
CA ALA A 262 -6.38 -2.52 -20.51
C ALA A 262 -6.78 -3.94 -20.02
N TRP A 263 -6.12 -5.00 -20.49
CA TRP A 263 -6.41 -6.39 -20.11
C TRP A 263 -6.01 -6.73 -18.67
N CYS A 264 -5.18 -5.89 -18.06
CA CYS A 264 -4.88 -5.90 -16.65
C CYS A 264 -4.96 -4.46 -16.14
N LEU A 265 -5.73 -4.21 -15.09
CA LEU A 265 -5.80 -2.92 -14.41
C LEU A 265 -5.55 -3.13 -12.92
N LEU A 266 -4.70 -2.30 -12.33
CA LEU A 266 -4.43 -2.30 -10.90
C LEU A 266 -4.88 -0.96 -10.32
N TYR A 267 -5.57 -1.04 -9.19
CA TYR A 267 -5.91 0.12 -8.38
C TYR A 267 -5.56 -0.18 -6.93
N ALA A 268 -4.31 0.12 -6.55
CA ALA A 268 -3.78 -0.27 -5.26
C ALA A 268 -3.87 -1.79 -5.02
N ASN A 269 -4.73 -2.24 -4.10
CA ASN A 269 -4.95 -3.65 -3.75
C ASN A 269 -6.02 -4.34 -4.61
N ASP A 270 -6.74 -3.59 -5.44
CA ASP A 270 -7.75 -4.13 -6.34
C ASP A 270 -7.12 -4.40 -7.71
N VAL A 271 -7.34 -5.59 -8.27
CA VAL A 271 -6.81 -5.99 -9.58
C VAL A 271 -7.96 -6.45 -10.46
N MET A 272 -8.05 -5.93 -11.67
CA MET A 272 -8.93 -6.43 -12.72
C MET A 272 -8.10 -7.18 -13.76
N LEU A 273 -8.46 -8.42 -14.01
CA LEU A 273 -7.92 -9.22 -15.11
C LEU A 273 -9.01 -9.43 -16.15
N ALA A 274 -8.63 -9.46 -17.42
CA ALA A 274 -9.53 -9.72 -18.52
C ALA A 274 -8.95 -10.77 -19.49
N ALA A 275 -9.83 -11.60 -20.05
CA ALA A 275 -9.47 -12.53 -21.11
C ALA A 275 -10.63 -12.72 -22.11
N GLU A 276 -10.31 -13.23 -23.30
CA GLU A 276 -11.31 -13.55 -24.33
C GLU A 276 -12.03 -14.87 -24.04
N THR A 277 -11.42 -15.77 -23.27
CA THR A 277 -12.00 -17.05 -22.86
C THR A 277 -11.98 -17.23 -21.35
N ARG A 278 -12.92 -18.03 -20.84
CA ARG A 278 -13.02 -18.34 -19.42
C ARG A 278 -11.81 -19.14 -18.93
N GLU A 279 -11.32 -20.05 -19.76
CA GLU A 279 -10.18 -20.93 -19.46
C GLU A 279 -8.89 -20.12 -19.31
N GLU A 280 -8.67 -19.12 -20.18
CA GLU A 280 -7.55 -18.19 -20.05
C GLU A 280 -7.64 -17.39 -18.75
N LEU A 281 -8.82 -16.83 -18.43
CA LEU A 281 -9.00 -16.08 -17.20
C LEU A 281 -8.77 -16.96 -15.96
N GLN A 282 -9.26 -18.20 -15.97
CA GLN A 282 -9.06 -19.16 -14.89
C GLN A 282 -7.56 -19.44 -14.68
N ALA A 283 -6.79 -19.64 -15.75
CA ALA A 283 -5.35 -19.84 -15.69
C ALA A 283 -4.62 -18.60 -15.15
N GLU A 284 -5.05 -17.40 -15.55
CA GLU A 284 -4.47 -16.14 -15.07
C GLU A 284 -4.75 -15.89 -13.59
N VAL A 285 -5.99 -16.08 -13.13
CA VAL A 285 -6.33 -15.94 -11.71
C VAL A 285 -5.47 -16.86 -10.86
N GLN A 286 -5.27 -18.10 -11.32
CA GLN A 286 -4.42 -19.07 -10.62
C GLN A 286 -2.94 -18.64 -10.64
N LEU A 287 -2.42 -18.18 -11.78
CA LEU A 287 -1.06 -17.62 -11.88
C LEU A 287 -0.85 -16.44 -10.94
N TRP A 288 -1.80 -15.50 -10.88
CA TRP A 288 -1.74 -14.35 -9.98
C TRP A 288 -1.75 -14.76 -8.52
N LYS A 289 -2.62 -15.70 -8.14
CA LYS A 289 -2.66 -16.25 -6.79
C LYS A 289 -1.32 -16.87 -6.40
N ASP A 290 -0.80 -17.77 -7.23
CA ASP A 290 0.46 -18.47 -6.94
C ASP A 290 1.62 -17.48 -6.84
N ARG A 291 1.64 -16.48 -7.73
CA ARG A 291 2.62 -15.40 -7.68
C ARG A 291 2.54 -14.59 -6.39
N LEU A 292 1.35 -14.19 -5.97
CA LEU A 292 1.18 -13.40 -4.74
C LEU A 292 1.61 -14.20 -3.51
N GLN A 293 1.27 -15.49 -3.47
CA GLN A 293 1.64 -16.38 -2.36
C GLN A 293 3.16 -16.56 -2.22
N GLN A 294 3.91 -16.59 -3.32
CA GLN A 294 5.38 -16.64 -3.31
C GLN A 294 6.02 -15.45 -2.58
N TYR A 295 5.30 -14.35 -2.40
CA TYR A 295 5.79 -13.13 -1.75
C TYR A 295 4.99 -12.75 -0.50
N GLY A 296 4.29 -13.73 0.11
CA GLY A 296 3.58 -13.54 1.37
C GLY A 296 2.30 -12.71 1.25
N LEU A 297 1.73 -12.59 0.04
CA LEU A 297 0.44 -11.96 -0.21
C LEU A 297 -0.61 -13.01 -0.57
N ARG A 298 -1.88 -12.73 -0.30
CA ARG A 298 -3.00 -13.65 -0.58
C ARG A 298 -4.18 -12.92 -1.17
N LEU A 299 -4.96 -13.64 -1.97
CA LEU A 299 -6.27 -13.17 -2.42
C LEU A 299 -7.32 -13.39 -1.32
N ASN A 300 -8.24 -12.45 -1.20
CA ASN A 300 -9.47 -12.62 -0.47
C ASN A 300 -10.49 -13.27 -1.40
N ILE A 301 -10.66 -14.59 -1.29
CA ILE A 301 -11.52 -15.37 -2.19
C ILE A 301 -12.99 -14.93 -2.08
N GLU A 302 -13.47 -14.62 -0.87
CA GLU A 302 -14.87 -14.19 -0.63
C GLU A 302 -15.25 -12.88 -1.34
N LYS A 303 -14.24 -12.03 -1.63
CA LYS A 303 -14.44 -10.76 -2.32
C LYS A 303 -13.90 -10.75 -3.74
N THR A 304 -13.33 -11.86 -4.18
CA THR A 304 -12.88 -12.00 -5.56
C THR A 304 -14.11 -12.34 -6.40
N GLU A 305 -14.39 -11.53 -7.42
CA GLU A 305 -15.60 -11.61 -8.22
C GLU A 305 -15.29 -11.94 -9.68
N TYR A 306 -16.18 -12.67 -10.34
CA TYR A 306 -16.12 -13.02 -11.76
C TYR A 306 -17.26 -12.34 -12.50
N MET A 307 -16.99 -11.82 -13.69
CA MET A 307 -17.99 -11.18 -14.55
C MET A 307 -17.81 -11.63 -16.00
N GLU A 308 -18.93 -11.84 -16.68
CA GLU A 308 -18.97 -12.21 -18.08
C GLU A 308 -19.78 -11.17 -18.85
N CYS A 309 -19.19 -10.65 -19.93
CA CYS A 309 -19.80 -9.65 -20.79
C CYS A 309 -19.86 -10.18 -22.23
N GLY A 310 -21.06 -10.20 -22.82
CA GLY A 310 -21.27 -10.61 -24.21
C GLY A 310 -22.76 -10.73 -24.56
N ALA A 311 -23.07 -11.09 -25.80
CA ALA A 311 -24.44 -11.11 -26.31
C ALA A 311 -25.34 -12.20 -25.70
N ARG A 312 -24.74 -13.29 -25.18
CA ARG A 312 -25.42 -14.38 -24.46
C ARG A 312 -24.54 -14.91 -23.35
N ILE A 313 -24.81 -14.53 -22.11
CA ILE A 313 -24.07 -15.00 -20.95
C ILE A 313 -24.23 -16.52 -20.84
N GLU A 314 -23.12 -17.26 -20.83
CA GLU A 314 -23.12 -18.69 -20.54
C GLU A 314 -23.01 -18.86 -19.01
N ASP A 315 -23.86 -19.70 -18.39
CA ASP A 315 -23.93 -19.96 -16.93
C ASP A 315 -22.68 -20.71 -16.39
N GLY A 316 -21.48 -20.20 -16.65
CA GLY A 316 -20.25 -20.79 -16.17
C GLY A 316 -19.57 -19.97 -15.08
N LYS A 317 -18.61 -20.63 -14.44
CA LYS A 317 -17.95 -20.15 -13.23
C LYS A 317 -16.44 -20.31 -13.34
N ILE A 318 -15.73 -19.48 -12.60
CA ILE A 318 -14.29 -19.60 -12.34
C ILE A 318 -14.13 -19.94 -10.86
N CYS A 319 -13.14 -20.75 -10.51
CA CYS A 319 -12.88 -21.16 -9.14
C CYS A 319 -11.44 -20.88 -8.69
N VAL A 320 -11.26 -20.73 -7.39
CA VAL A 320 -9.95 -20.60 -6.74
C VAL A 320 -9.93 -21.50 -5.51
N ASP A 321 -8.94 -22.40 -5.40
CA ASP A 321 -8.90 -23.43 -4.34
C ASP A 321 -10.18 -24.28 -4.27
N SER A 322 -10.73 -24.63 -5.44
CA SER A 322 -12.00 -25.36 -5.57
C SER A 322 -13.24 -24.61 -5.04
N ASN A 323 -13.12 -23.32 -4.70
CA ASN A 323 -14.25 -22.47 -4.36
C ASN A 323 -14.66 -21.65 -5.58
N ASP A 324 -15.93 -21.73 -5.96
CA ASP A 324 -16.50 -20.89 -7.01
C ASP A 324 -16.41 -19.42 -6.62
N LEU A 325 -15.93 -18.59 -7.54
CA LEU A 325 -15.98 -17.14 -7.40
C LEU A 325 -17.41 -16.66 -7.52
N LYS A 326 -17.72 -15.56 -6.84
CA LYS A 326 -19.02 -14.91 -6.93
C LYS A 326 -19.19 -14.28 -8.31
N THR A 327 -20.18 -14.73 -9.08
CA THR A 327 -20.54 -14.13 -10.37
C THR A 327 -21.29 -12.81 -10.15
N VAL A 328 -20.93 -11.78 -10.93
CA VAL A 328 -21.61 -10.48 -10.97
C VAL A 328 -22.07 -10.16 -12.39
N ASP A 329 -23.21 -9.48 -12.50
CA ASP A 329 -23.83 -9.18 -13.79
C ASP A 329 -23.11 -8.03 -14.51
N CYS A 330 -22.88 -8.21 -15.81
CA CYS A 330 -22.49 -7.13 -16.71
C CYS A 330 -23.75 -6.29 -17.02
N LYS A 331 -23.90 -5.13 -16.36
CA LYS A 331 -25.03 -4.21 -16.55
C LYS A 331 -24.72 -3.05 -17.49
#